data_AF-A0A7V9JEY7-F1
#
_entry.id   AF-A0A7V9JEY7-F1
#
_cell.length_a   1.000
_cell.length_b   1.000
_cell.length_c   1.000
_cell.angle_alpha   90.00
_cell.angle_beta   90.00
_cell.angle_gamma   90.00
#
_symmetry.space_group_name_H-M   'P 1'
#
loop_
_entity.id
_entity.type
_entity.pdbx_description
1 polymer ?
#
loop_
_entity_poly.entity_id
_entity_poly.type
_entity_poly.pdbx_seq_one_letter_code
_entity_poly.pdbx_strand_id
1 'polypeptide(L)'
;LPLFVILAAQVVVIAIFAFTVAFRLMGRDYDAAVMSSGFVGFALGTTANAVANMRALVTKYGPAPRAFLVVPLVGAFFIDFANAIIITFFVNWLR
;
A
#
# COMPACT_ATOMS: atom_id res chain seq x y z
N LEU A 1 -22.32 6.99 -13.55
CA LEU A 1 -21.27 7.16 -14.57
C LEU A 1 -19.97 7.79 -14.02
N PRO A 2 -19.96 8.98 -13.38
CA PRO A 2 -18.69 9.61 -12.96
C PRO A 2 -17.91 8.80 -11.91
N LEU A 3 -18.62 8.17 -10.97
CA LEU A 3 -18.01 7.30 -9.96
C LEU A 3 -17.24 6.11 -10.56
N PHE A 4 -17.81 5.45 -11.56
CA PHE A 4 -17.17 4.31 -12.23
C PHE A 4 -15.90 4.73 -12.98
N VAL A 5 -15.91 5.90 -13.61
CA VAL A 5 -14.73 6.44 -14.32
C VAL A 5 -13.61 6.76 -13.34
N ILE A 6 -13.94 7.38 -12.19
CA ILE A 6 -12.95 7.70 -11.16
C ILE A 6 -12.36 6.42 -10.55
N LEU A 7 -13.20 5.44 -10.22
CA LEU A 7 -12.72 4.15 -9.69
C LEU A 7 -11.85 3.40 -10.70
N ALA A 8 -12.23 3.39 -11.98
CA ALA A 8 -11.41 2.78 -13.03
C ALA A 8 -10.06 3.50 -13.18
N ALA A 9 -10.05 4.83 -13.20
CA ALA A 9 -8.83 5.61 -13.25
C ALA A 9 -7.94 5.35 -12.01
N GLN A 10 -8.53 5.29 -10.82
CA GLN A 10 -7.83 4.97 -9.58
C GLN A 10 -7.15 3.60 -9.65
N VAL A 11 -7.88 2.56 -10.08
CA VAL A 11 -7.33 1.20 -10.22
C VAL A 11 -6.17 1.18 -11.22
N VAL A 12 -6.30 1.87 -12.36
CA VAL A 12 -5.24 1.96 -13.38
C VAL A 12 -4.00 2.64 -12.82
N VAL A 13 -4.15 3.77 -12.14
CA VAL A 13 -3.03 4.51 -11.54
C VAL A 13 -2.31 3.67 -10.48
N ILE A 14 -3.07 3.05 -9.57
CA ILE A 14 -2.51 2.19 -8.52
C ILE A 14 -1.77 0.99 -9.13
N ALA A 15 -2.36 0.35 -10.15
CA ALA A 15 -1.73 -0.78 -10.83
C ALA A 15 -0.40 -0.35 -11.47
N ILE A 16 -0.39 0.74 -12.25
CA ILE A 16 0.83 1.25 -12.89
C ILE A 16 1.89 1.54 -11.83
N PHE A 17 1.52 2.23 -10.75
CA PHE A 17 2.44 2.60 -9.67
C PHE A 17 3.00 1.38 -8.95
N ALA A 18 2.17 0.38 -8.65
CA ALA A 18 2.62 -0.84 -8.00
C ALA A 18 3.63 -1.61 -8.87
N PHE A 19 3.39 -1.72 -10.18
CA PHE A 19 4.29 -2.42 -11.10
C PHE A 19 5.57 -1.65 -11.43
N THR A 20 5.50 -0.33 -11.59
CA THR A 20 6.66 0.47 -12.02
C THR A 20 7.49 1.03 -10.88
N VAL A 21 6.84 1.45 -9.80
CA VAL A 21 7.49 2.15 -8.68
C VAL A 21 7.72 1.17 -7.53
N ALA A 22 6.66 0.60 -6.95
CA ALA A 22 6.79 -0.26 -5.76
C ALA A 22 7.67 -1.50 -6.04
N PHE A 23 7.40 -2.22 -7.13
CA PHE A 23 8.15 -3.42 -7.47
C PHE A 23 9.63 -3.15 -7.81
N ARG A 24 9.94 -2.01 -8.45
CA ARG A 24 11.34 -1.66 -8.76
C ARG A 24 12.10 -1.15 -7.55
N LEU A 25 11.47 -0.35 -6.69
CA LEU A 25 12.10 0.20 -5.48
C LEU A 25 12.42 -0.90 -4.45
N MET A 26 11.60 -1.93 -4.35
CA MET A 26 11.78 -3.02 -3.39
C MET A 26 12.79 -4.10 -3.81
N GLY A 27 13.55 -3.88 -4.88
CA GLY A 27 14.65 -4.79 -5.26
C GLY A 27 14.28 -5.92 -6.22
N ARG A 28 13.02 -5.97 -6.70
CA ARG A 28 12.51 -6.96 -7.67
C ARG A 28 12.54 -8.42 -7.20
N ASP A 29 12.60 -8.66 -5.90
CA ASP A 29 12.55 -10.01 -5.32
C ASP A 29 11.11 -10.51 -5.08
N TYR A 30 10.98 -11.77 -4.66
CA TYR A 30 9.69 -12.33 -4.24
C TYR A 30 9.04 -11.51 -3.11
N ASP A 31 9.82 -11.09 -2.12
CA ASP A 31 9.34 -10.20 -1.06
C ASP A 31 8.82 -8.87 -1.63
N ALA A 32 9.44 -8.34 -2.69
CA ALA A 32 8.98 -7.14 -3.39
C ALA A 32 7.62 -7.36 -4.08
N ALA A 33 7.40 -8.54 -4.67
CA ALA A 33 6.12 -8.91 -5.24
C ALA A 33 5.02 -9.01 -4.17
N VAL A 34 5.32 -9.64 -3.03
CA VAL A 34 4.37 -9.73 -1.91
C VAL A 34 4.08 -8.34 -1.34
N MET A 35 5.09 -7.50 -1.12
CA MET A 35 4.89 -6.14 -0.63
C MET A 35 4.10 -5.26 -1.61
N SER A 36 4.34 -5.40 -2.92
CA SER A 36 3.58 -4.68 -3.96
C SER A 36 2.10 -5.12 -3.97
N SER A 37 1.82 -6.41 -3.73
CA SER A 37 0.43 -6.90 -3.60
C SER A 37 -0.27 -6.34 -2.36
N GLY A 38 0.46 -6.20 -1.26
CA GLY A 38 -0.01 -5.57 -0.04
C GLY A 38 -0.31 -4.09 -0.26
N PHE A 39 0.58 -3.38 -0.96
CA PHE A 39 0.38 -1.97 -1.32
C PHE A 39 -0.89 -1.76 -2.14
N VAL A 40 -1.14 -2.59 -3.16
CA VAL A 40 -2.38 -2.52 -3.95
C VAL A 40 -3.61 -2.80 -3.08
N GLY A 41 -3.54 -3.81 -2.20
CA GLY A 41 -4.64 -4.13 -1.27
C GLY A 41 -4.93 -3.01 -0.28
N PHE A 42 -3.89 -2.31 0.18
CA PHE A 42 -3.99 -1.14 1.04
C PHE A 42 -4.61 0.05 0.30
N ALA A 43 -4.08 0.39 -0.88
CA ALA A 43 -4.49 1.56 -1.66
C ALA A 43 -5.93 1.48 -2.21
N LEU A 44 -6.45 0.27 -2.41
CA LEU A 44 -7.84 0.03 -2.84
C LEU A 44 -8.81 -0.20 -1.68
N GLY A 45 -8.33 -0.24 -0.43
CA GLY A 45 -9.18 -0.54 0.71
C GLY A 45 -8.51 -0.20 2.03
N THR A 46 -8.19 -1.23 2.82
CA THR A 46 -7.65 -1.08 4.18
C THR A 46 -6.49 -2.04 4.42
N THR A 47 -5.82 -1.88 5.57
CA THR A 47 -4.76 -2.78 6.03
C THR A 47 -5.19 -4.25 6.05
N ALA A 48 -6.46 -4.55 6.32
CA ALA A 48 -6.97 -5.93 6.27
C ALA A 48 -6.91 -6.52 4.86
N ASN A 49 -7.25 -5.73 3.83
CA ASN A 49 -7.16 -6.16 2.42
C ASN A 49 -5.70 -6.34 1.97
N ALA A 50 -4.80 -5.47 2.44
CA ALA A 50 -3.37 -5.62 2.20
C ALA A 50 -2.86 -6.98 2.71
N VAL A 51 -3.20 -7.33 3.96
CA VAL A 51 -2.80 -8.59 4.58
C VAL A 51 -3.45 -9.79 3.87
N ALA A 52 -4.70 -9.68 3.45
CA ALA A 52 -5.39 -10.73 2.69
C ALA A 52 -4.69 -11.01 1.33
N ASN A 53 -4.34 -9.96 0.58
CA ASN A 53 -3.61 -10.09 -0.69
C ASN A 53 -2.23 -10.72 -0.51
N MET A 54 -1.47 -10.25 0.49
CA MET A 54 -0.17 -10.82 0.82
C MET A 54 -0.28 -12.30 1.22
N ARG A 55 -1.33 -12.67 1.97
CA ARG A 55 -1.58 -14.07 2.36
C ARG A 55 -1.89 -14.93 1.14
N ALA A 56 -2.68 -14.44 0.19
CA ALA A 56 -3.00 -15.17 -1.03
C ALA A 56 -1.73 -15.55 -1.83
N LEU A 57 -0.75 -14.64 -1.90
CA LEU A 57 0.54 -14.93 -2.52
C LEU A 57 1.39 -15.89 -1.67
N VAL A 58 1.50 -15.64 -0.36
CA VAL A 58 2.31 -16.48 0.53
C VAL A 58 1.83 -17.92 0.61
N THR A 59 0.50 -18.15 0.60
CA THR A 59 -0.07 -19.50 0.57
C THR A 59 0.27 -20.26 -0.71
N LYS A 60 0.47 -19.56 -1.84
CA LYS A 60 0.73 -20.18 -3.14
C LYS A 60 2.21 -20.31 -3.49
N TYR A 61 3.03 -19.34 -3.09
CA TYR A 61 4.43 -19.21 -3.54
C TYR A 61 5.46 -19.30 -2.41
N GLY A 62 5.03 -19.40 -1.15
CA GLY A 62 5.90 -19.58 0.02
C GLY A 62 5.96 -18.36 0.95
N PRO A 63 6.50 -18.53 2.17
CA PRO A 63 6.50 -17.49 3.21
C PRO A 63 7.37 -16.27 2.84
N ALA A 64 6.82 -15.06 3.09
CA ALA A 64 7.48 -13.77 2.92
C ALA A 64 7.42 -12.94 4.23
N PRO A 65 8.14 -13.33 5.29
CA PRO A 65 8.00 -12.72 6.61
C PRO A 65 8.41 -11.24 6.65
N ARG A 66 9.37 -10.82 5.81
CA ARG A 66 9.81 -9.42 5.72
C ARG A 66 8.67 -8.51 5.24
N ALA A 67 7.93 -8.95 4.23
CA ALA A 67 6.80 -8.20 3.69
C ALA A 67 5.70 -7.97 4.73
N PHE A 68 5.40 -8.99 5.53
CA PHE A 68 4.37 -8.94 6.56
C PHE A 68 4.72 -8.08 7.77
N LEU A 69 6.01 -7.81 8.01
CA LEU A 69 6.45 -6.89 9.05
C LEU A 69 6.47 -5.44 8.54
N VAL A 70 7.02 -5.22 7.34
CA VAL A 70 7.23 -3.88 6.79
C VAL A 70 5.90 -3.21 6.40
N VAL A 71 5.01 -3.92 5.71
CA VAL A 71 3.78 -3.33 5.15
C VAL A 71 2.84 -2.78 6.24
N PRO A 72 2.55 -3.48 7.36
CA PRO A 72 1.72 -2.93 8.42
C PRO A 72 2.40 -1.80 9.21
N LEU A 73 3.72 -1.91 9.44
CA LEU A 73 4.48 -0.87 10.13
C LEU A 73 4.43 0.46 9.35
N VAL A 74 4.61 0.39 8.03
CA VAL A 74 4.52 1.57 7.16
C VAL A 74 3.08 2.00 6.93
N GLY A 75 2.18 1.07 6.60
CA GLY A 75 0.81 1.36 6.18
C GLY A 75 -0.18 1.68 7.30
N ALA A 76 0.11 1.31 8.56
CA ALA A 76 -0.75 1.68 9.68
C ALA A 76 -0.04 2.65 10.62
N PHE A 77 1.13 2.26 11.15
CA PHE A 77 1.76 3.01 12.21
C PHE A 77 2.42 4.32 11.73
N PHE A 78 3.25 4.28 10.69
CA PHE A 78 3.90 5.50 10.20
C PHE A 78 2.93 6.51 9.57
N ILE A 79 1.83 6.03 8.98
CA ILE A 79 0.79 6.91 8.42
C ILE A 79 0.13 7.73 9.53
N ASP A 80 -0.09 7.17 10.72
CA ASP A 80 -0.68 7.92 11.84
C ASP A 80 0.23 9.07 12.31
N PHE A 81 1.55 8.85 12.36
CA PHE A 81 2.51 9.92 12.66
C PHE A 81 2.52 10.99 11.58
N ALA A 82 2.58 10.59 10.31
CA ALA A 82 2.56 11.52 9.19
C ALA A 82 1.29 12.37 9.23
N ASN A 83 0.13 11.74 9.44
CA ASN A 83 -1.15 12.44 9.57
C ASN A 83 -1.14 13.41 10.75
N ALA A 84 -0.67 13.00 11.92
CA ALA A 84 -0.60 13.88 13.09
C ALA A 84 0.28 15.12 12.82
N ILE A 85 1.45 14.94 12.20
CA ILE A 85 2.36 16.02 11.82
C ILE A 85 1.70 16.94 10.79
N ILE A 86 1.12 16.38 9.72
CA ILE A 86 0.49 17.13 8.64
C ILE A 86 -0.68 17.96 9.20
N ILE A 87 -1.56 17.35 9.98
CA ILE A 87 -2.72 18.04 10.58
C ILE A 87 -2.23 19.16 11.50
N THR A 88 -1.26 18.88 12.38
CA THR A 88 -0.71 19.90 13.29
C THR A 88 -0.07 21.06 12.52
N PHE A 89 0.64 20.77 11.43
CA PHE A 89 1.22 21.78 10.55
C PHE A 89 0.15 22.65 9.90
N PHE A 90 -0.88 22.05 9.29
CA PHE A 90 -1.99 22.80 8.68
C PHE A 90 -2.75 23.64 9.71
N VAL A 91 -2.99 23.11 10.91
CA VAL A 91 -3.65 23.84 12.00
C VAL A 91 -2.82 25.04 12.45
N ASN A 92 -1.50 24.89 12.59
CA ASN A 92 -0.62 26.00 12.98
C ASN A 92 -0.37 27.00 11.85
N TRP A 93 -0.42 26.57 10.59
CA TRP A 93 -0.26 27.45 9.43
C TRP A 93 -1.53 28.27 9.14
N LEU A 94 -2.72 27.71 9.42
CA LEU A 94 -4.00 28.38 9.21
C LEU A 94 -4.41 29.28 10.39
N ARG A 95 -3.61 29.33 11.45
CA ARG A 95 -3.80 30.17 12.63
C ARG A 95 -2.92 31.42 12.56
#